data_AF-L1LFG5-F1
#
_entry.id   AF-L1LFG5-F1
#
_cell.length_a   1.000
_cell.length_b   1.000
_cell.length_c   1.000
_cell.angle_alpha   90.00
_cell.angle_beta   90.00
_cell.angle_gamma   90.00
#
_symmetry.space_group_name_H-M   'P 1'
#
loop_
_entity.id
_entity.type
_entity.pdbx_description
1 polymer ?
#
loop_
_entity_poly.entity_id
_entity_poly.type
_entity_poly.pdbx_seq_one_letter_code
_entity_poly.pdbx_strand_id
1 'polypeptide(L)'
;MNCTLRLATLLTILFTVQGTLGDYGNLHFETEDIKPIIEIDDDIEEIEDDAPKTPIALDISREIPTMITTTNIPGTLYYIVEPEYYDTHRIGEVKDDGETLSQDHEMNIERIVSTYAKGDGTKLVRIKDFYPKDDGNLALELVELVKKPGSINYVPLVRHPVEVDVLTQESTSTVRVQGNLRSQKIYRVVAKMKDDAYIGVVKYGGEIVHEALSNDILARNVTFNVLKQPTILVKTYMKNGVCIHSKYQSSDYNRRFELVHEETRSYT
;
A
#
# COMPACT_ATOMS: atom_id res chain seq x y z
N MET A 1 -15.57 25.62 -9.35
CA MET A 1 -15.11 26.03 -8.00
C MET A 1 -15.14 24.83 -7.03
N ASN A 2 -14.44 23.73 -7.40
CA ASN A 2 -14.48 22.42 -6.72
C ASN A 2 -13.10 21.92 -6.22
N CYS A 3 -12.01 22.67 -6.40
CA CYS A 3 -10.64 22.20 -6.08
C CYS A 3 -10.39 21.96 -4.58
N THR A 4 -11.03 22.71 -3.70
CA THR A 4 -10.80 22.60 -2.25
C THR A 4 -11.34 21.30 -1.65
N LEU A 5 -12.36 20.68 -2.25
CA LEU A 5 -12.91 19.40 -1.77
C LEU A 5 -12.01 18.20 -2.13
N ARG A 6 -11.34 18.22 -3.29
CA ARG A 6 -10.42 17.14 -3.70
C ARG A 6 -9.14 17.11 -2.85
N LEU A 7 -8.60 18.27 -2.49
CA LEU A 7 -7.37 18.39 -1.69
C LEU A 7 -7.51 17.83 -0.26
N ALA A 8 -8.63 18.13 0.41
CA ALA A 8 -8.93 17.58 1.73
C ALA A 8 -9.07 16.05 1.69
N THR A 9 -9.63 15.51 0.60
CA THR A 9 -9.82 14.07 0.43
C THR A 9 -8.48 13.35 0.17
N LEU A 10 -7.57 13.92 -0.62
CA LEU A 10 -6.25 13.35 -0.94
C LEU A 10 -5.26 13.38 0.24
N LEU A 11 -5.18 14.49 0.99
CA LEU A 11 -4.42 14.50 2.25
C LEU A 11 -5.00 13.45 3.23
N THR A 12 -6.33 13.35 3.31
CA THR A 12 -6.98 12.33 4.15
C THR A 12 -6.67 10.91 3.65
N ILE A 13 -6.56 10.65 2.35
CA ILE A 13 -6.12 9.35 1.81
C ILE A 13 -4.65 9.06 2.19
N LEU A 14 -3.75 10.05 2.06
CA LEU A 14 -2.35 9.89 2.44
C LEU A 14 -2.18 9.54 3.94
N PHE A 15 -2.95 10.21 4.81
CA PHE A 15 -2.93 9.99 6.26
C PHE A 15 -3.73 8.75 6.69
N THR A 16 -4.85 8.43 6.03
CA THR A 16 -5.64 7.23 6.35
C THR A 16 -4.93 5.96 5.88
N VAL A 17 -4.25 5.93 4.73
CA VAL A 17 -3.53 4.71 4.30
C VAL A 17 -2.38 4.35 5.26
N GLN A 18 -1.74 5.34 5.91
CA GLN A 18 -0.70 5.07 6.92
C GLN A 18 -1.25 4.76 8.32
N GLY A 19 -2.37 5.38 8.73
CA GLY A 19 -3.07 5.04 9.97
C GLY A 19 -3.85 3.72 9.93
N THR A 20 -4.41 3.36 8.77
CA THR A 20 -5.27 2.18 8.57
C THR A 20 -4.50 0.86 8.52
N LEU A 21 -3.22 0.88 8.14
CA LEU A 21 -2.32 -0.28 8.27
C LEU A 21 -1.88 -0.54 9.73
N GLY A 22 -2.18 0.38 10.65
CA GLY A 22 -1.86 0.28 12.08
C GLY A 22 -2.91 -0.45 12.91
N ASP A 23 -4.21 -0.16 12.74
CA ASP A 23 -5.14 -0.35 13.88
C ASP A 23 -6.57 -0.88 13.57
N TYR A 24 -6.82 -1.55 12.44
CA TYR A 24 -8.14 -2.17 12.18
C TYR A 24 -8.29 -3.56 12.84
N GLY A 25 -8.16 -3.60 14.16
CA GLY A 25 -8.26 -4.82 14.96
C GLY A 25 -9.46 -4.84 15.92
N ASN A 26 -10.66 -4.40 15.52
CA ASN A 26 -11.97 -4.79 16.11
C ASN A 26 -13.12 -3.88 15.63
N LEU A 27 -13.56 -4.02 14.37
CA LEU A 27 -14.86 -3.47 13.96
C LEU A 27 -15.70 -4.60 13.35
N HIS A 28 -16.66 -5.07 14.15
CA HIS A 28 -17.77 -5.87 13.68
C HIS A 28 -18.72 -4.92 12.93
N PHE A 29 -18.86 -5.08 11.62
CA PHE A 29 -19.90 -4.40 10.86
C PHE A 29 -21.08 -5.37 10.70
N GLU A 30 -22.18 -5.08 11.38
CA GLU A 30 -23.51 -5.56 11.00
C GLU A 30 -23.98 -4.65 9.87
N THR A 31 -24.20 -5.20 8.68
CA THR A 31 -24.70 -4.48 7.52
C THR A 31 -26.23 -4.48 7.58
N GLU A 32 -26.83 -3.37 7.99
CA GLU A 32 -28.23 -3.08 7.69
C GLU A 32 -28.34 -2.63 6.22
N ASP A 33 -29.31 -3.20 5.50
CA ASP A 33 -29.56 -2.95 4.08
C ASP A 33 -29.99 -1.49 3.84
N ILE A 34 -29.08 -0.67 3.31
CA ILE A 34 -29.37 0.69 2.88
C ILE A 34 -29.96 0.65 1.47
N LYS A 35 -31.23 1.05 1.33
CA LYS A 35 -31.85 1.30 0.01
C LYS A 35 -31.27 2.59 -0.60
N PRO A 36 -30.73 2.57 -1.82
CA PRO A 36 -30.28 3.79 -2.49
C PRO A 36 -31.51 4.57 -3.00
N ILE A 37 -31.68 5.79 -2.48
CA ILE A 37 -32.62 6.80 -2.98
C ILE A 37 -31.76 7.97 -3.45
N ILE A 38 -31.15 7.85 -4.61
CA ILE A 38 -30.53 8.98 -5.31
C ILE A 38 -30.91 8.80 -6.78
N GLU A 39 -31.86 9.61 -7.25
CA GLU A 39 -32.03 9.89 -8.67
C GLU A 39 -30.84 10.77 -9.06
N ILE A 40 -29.99 10.25 -9.96
CA ILE A 40 -28.85 10.98 -10.52
C ILE A 40 -29.39 11.66 -11.78
N ASP A 41 -29.46 13.00 -11.78
CA ASP A 41 -29.71 13.78 -13.00
C ASP A 41 -28.52 13.56 -13.97
N ASP A 42 -28.82 13.06 -15.17
CA ASP A 42 -27.87 12.77 -16.27
C ASP A 42 -27.38 14.05 -16.98
N ASP A 43 -27.09 15.12 -16.25
CA ASP A 43 -26.38 16.28 -16.79
C ASP A 43 -24.89 15.94 -16.88
N ILE A 44 -24.53 15.19 -17.93
CA ILE A 44 -23.15 14.89 -18.32
C ILE A 44 -22.50 16.20 -18.78
N GLU A 45 -21.88 16.93 -17.84
CA GLU A 45 -20.93 17.99 -18.19
C GLU A 45 -19.81 17.36 -19.03
N GLU A 46 -19.60 17.88 -20.25
CA GLU A 46 -18.46 17.49 -21.09
C GLU A 46 -17.18 17.61 -20.26
N ILE A 47 -16.47 16.51 -20.10
CA ILE A 47 -15.17 16.48 -19.41
C ILE A 47 -14.22 17.32 -20.26
N GLU A 48 -13.96 18.56 -19.83
CA GLU A 48 -12.93 19.39 -20.44
C GLU A 48 -11.61 18.63 -20.38
N ASP A 49 -10.95 18.49 -21.53
CA ASP A 49 -9.64 17.85 -21.66
C ASP A 49 -8.62 18.72 -20.92
N ASP A 50 -8.35 18.37 -19.66
CA ASP A 50 -7.43 19.11 -18.80
C ASP A 50 -6.07 19.20 -19.48
N ALA A 51 -5.57 20.43 -19.66
CA ALA A 51 -4.26 20.66 -20.26
C ALA A 51 -3.17 19.85 -19.52
N PRO A 52 -2.19 19.27 -20.24
CA PRO A 52 -1.18 18.44 -19.63
C PRO A 52 -0.38 19.23 -18.59
N LYS A 53 -0.23 18.67 -17.38
CA LYS A 53 0.50 19.28 -16.28
C LYS A 53 1.98 19.44 -16.60
N THR A 54 2.57 20.56 -16.19
CA THR A 54 3.99 20.85 -16.37
C THR A 54 4.84 20.02 -15.39
N PRO A 55 5.79 19.20 -15.86
CA PRO A 55 6.63 18.40 -14.98
C PRO A 55 7.69 19.26 -14.27
N ILE A 56 7.84 19.07 -12.96
CA ILE A 56 8.89 19.65 -12.13
C ILE A 56 9.95 18.58 -11.87
N ALA A 57 11.18 18.82 -12.32
CA ALA A 57 12.30 17.94 -11.98
C ALA A 57 12.63 18.06 -10.48
N LEU A 58 12.76 16.92 -9.80
CA LEU A 58 13.09 16.84 -8.37
C LEU A 58 14.42 16.11 -8.19
N ASP A 59 15.42 16.77 -7.60
CA ASP A 59 16.62 16.12 -7.07
C ASP A 59 16.60 16.18 -5.55
N ILE A 60 16.38 15.05 -4.88
CA ILE A 60 16.13 14.98 -3.43
C ILE A 60 17.37 15.34 -2.59
N SER A 61 18.56 15.44 -3.19
CA SER A 61 19.79 15.86 -2.50
C SER A 61 20.14 17.34 -2.68
N ARG A 62 19.37 18.06 -3.52
CA ARG A 62 19.63 19.46 -3.86
C ARG A 62 18.58 20.38 -3.22
N GLU A 63 18.66 21.65 -3.58
CA GLU A 63 17.61 22.61 -3.26
C GLU A 63 16.29 22.18 -3.89
N ILE A 64 15.25 22.10 -3.06
CA ILE A 64 13.91 21.67 -3.48
C ILE A 64 13.23 22.83 -4.21
N PRO A 65 12.67 22.62 -5.41
CA PRO A 65 11.92 23.65 -6.12
C PRO A 65 10.80 24.24 -5.26
N THR A 66 10.55 25.55 -5.38
CA THR A 66 9.54 26.27 -4.58
C THR A 66 8.11 25.76 -4.76
N MET A 67 7.84 25.03 -5.84
CA MET A 67 6.54 24.41 -6.15
C MET A 67 6.34 23.06 -5.46
N ILE A 68 7.34 22.56 -4.72
CA ILE A 68 7.30 21.27 -4.02
C ILE A 68 7.41 21.51 -2.51
N THR A 69 6.40 21.10 -1.77
CA THR A 69 6.44 21.06 -0.30
C THR A 69 7.23 19.86 0.17
N THR A 70 8.04 20.05 1.21
CA THR A 70 8.62 18.94 1.97
C THR A 70 7.91 18.79 3.32
N THR A 71 7.29 17.64 3.56
CA THR A 71 6.68 17.31 4.86
C THR A 71 7.47 16.22 5.57
N ASN A 72 7.83 16.43 6.84
CA ASN A 72 8.51 15.43 7.66
C ASN A 72 7.50 14.73 8.58
N ILE A 73 7.25 13.45 8.34
CA ILE A 73 6.52 12.56 9.25
C ILE A 73 7.56 11.67 9.91
N PRO A 74 7.59 11.52 11.26
CA PRO A 74 8.73 11.00 12.02
C PRO A 74 9.66 10.01 11.28
N GLY A 75 10.78 10.53 10.78
CA GLY A 75 11.85 9.78 10.10
C GLY A 75 11.70 9.66 8.57
N THR A 76 10.62 10.15 7.98
CA THR A 76 10.35 10.08 6.53
C THR A 76 10.04 11.47 5.99
N LEU A 77 10.76 11.88 4.95
CA LEU A 77 10.47 13.10 4.20
C LEU A 77 9.55 12.76 3.02
N TYR A 78 8.52 13.58 2.81
CA TYR A 78 7.60 13.50 1.68
C TYR A 78 7.77 14.74 0.83
N TYR A 79 7.80 14.55 -0.48
CA TYR A 79 7.86 15.59 -1.49
C TYR A 79 6.59 15.51 -2.31
N ILE A 80 5.82 16.60 -2.30
CA ILE A 80 4.50 16.70 -2.93
C ILE A 80 4.44 18.09 -3.58
N VAL A 81 3.75 18.22 -4.71
CA VAL A 81 3.48 19.55 -5.29
C VAL A 81 2.65 20.37 -4.30
N GLU A 82 3.05 21.62 -4.09
CA GLU A 82 2.32 22.59 -3.27
C GLU A 82 0.86 22.72 -3.78
N PRO A 83 -0.15 22.84 -2.90
CA PRO A 83 -1.55 22.85 -3.30
C PRO A 83 -1.91 23.87 -4.38
N GLU A 84 -1.26 25.04 -4.38
CA GLU A 84 -1.49 26.12 -5.34
C GLU A 84 -1.00 25.81 -6.77
N TYR A 85 -0.12 24.82 -6.95
CA TYR A 85 0.37 24.37 -8.26
C TYR A 85 -0.17 23.00 -8.67
N TYR A 86 -0.96 22.33 -7.83
CA TYR A 86 -1.38 20.93 -8.04
C TYR A 86 -2.13 20.71 -9.36
N ASP A 87 -2.94 21.68 -9.79
CA ASP A 87 -3.72 21.59 -11.03
C ASP A 87 -2.87 21.81 -12.29
N THR A 88 -1.73 22.49 -12.16
CA THR A 88 -0.90 22.92 -13.31
C THR A 88 0.44 22.20 -13.39
N HIS A 89 0.88 21.58 -12.29
CA HIS A 89 2.19 20.97 -12.17
C HIS A 89 2.13 19.58 -11.53
N ARG A 90 3.14 18.77 -11.82
CA ARG A 90 3.37 17.46 -11.24
C ARG A 90 4.86 17.24 -11.00
N ILE A 91 5.23 16.34 -10.12
CA ILE A 91 6.64 15.91 -10.03
C ILE A 91 6.94 15.05 -11.26
N GLY A 92 7.93 15.48 -12.04
CA GLY A 92 8.44 14.75 -13.21
C GLY A 92 9.59 13.84 -12.81
N GLU A 93 10.71 13.94 -13.53
CA GLU A 93 11.93 13.18 -13.25
C GLU A 93 12.41 13.33 -11.79
N VAL A 94 12.78 12.21 -11.16
CA VAL A 94 13.27 12.17 -9.77
C VAL A 94 14.71 11.69 -9.73
N LYS A 95 15.59 12.43 -9.05
CA LYS A 95 17.02 12.13 -8.87
C LYS A 95 17.44 12.16 -7.41
N ASP A 96 18.56 11.49 -7.08
CA ASP A 96 19.35 11.70 -5.85
C ASP A 96 20.80 11.92 -6.25
N ASP A 97 21.29 13.15 -6.15
CA ASP A 97 22.68 13.52 -6.46
C ASP A 97 23.04 13.21 -7.92
N GLY A 98 22.13 13.58 -8.83
CA GLY A 98 22.25 13.32 -10.26
C GLY A 98 21.94 11.87 -10.71
N GLU A 99 21.87 10.89 -9.80
CA GLU A 99 21.42 9.53 -10.12
C GLU A 99 19.92 9.54 -10.40
N THR A 100 19.47 9.07 -11.56
CA THR A 100 18.03 9.05 -11.91
C THR A 100 17.33 7.88 -11.26
N LEU A 101 16.37 8.18 -10.39
CA LEU A 101 15.58 7.19 -9.63
C LEU A 101 14.29 6.82 -10.36
N SER A 102 13.65 7.79 -11.01
CA SER A 102 12.47 7.56 -11.85
C SER A 102 12.41 8.58 -12.97
N GLN A 103 12.11 8.11 -14.17
CA GLN A 103 11.92 8.95 -15.36
C GLN A 103 10.56 9.66 -15.30
N ASP A 104 10.44 10.77 -16.04
CA ASP A 104 9.15 11.40 -16.23
C ASP A 104 8.22 10.52 -17.08
N HIS A 105 6.91 10.63 -16.86
CA HIS A 105 5.89 9.94 -17.64
C HIS A 105 4.71 10.87 -17.93
N GLU A 106 4.37 11.05 -19.21
CA GLU A 106 3.37 12.04 -19.64
C GLU A 106 1.97 11.79 -19.06
N MET A 107 1.57 10.52 -18.95
CA MET A 107 0.27 10.13 -18.36
C MET A 107 0.21 10.24 -16.83
N ASN A 108 1.32 10.55 -16.15
CA ASN A 108 1.30 10.69 -14.70
C ASN A 108 0.53 11.97 -14.36
N ILE A 109 -0.50 11.86 -13.52
CA ILE A 109 -1.28 13.02 -13.06
C ILE A 109 -0.83 13.53 -11.69
N GLU A 110 -0.19 12.65 -10.91
CA GLU A 110 0.39 12.92 -9.62
C GLU A 110 1.54 11.94 -9.33
N ARG A 111 2.63 12.49 -8.78
CA ARG A 111 3.77 11.73 -8.28
C ARG A 111 4.07 12.19 -6.86
N ILE A 112 4.19 11.24 -5.95
CA ILE A 112 4.56 11.47 -4.55
C ILE A 112 5.86 10.72 -4.27
N VAL A 113 6.88 11.44 -3.82
CA VAL A 113 8.17 10.87 -3.47
C VAL A 113 8.31 10.87 -1.96
N SER A 114 8.78 9.77 -1.38
CA SER A 114 9.17 9.74 0.03
C SER A 114 10.52 9.10 0.25
N THR A 115 11.26 9.62 1.21
CA THR A 115 12.63 9.22 1.51
C THR A 115 12.77 8.97 3.00
N TYR A 116 13.53 7.94 3.35
CA TYR A 116 13.77 7.54 4.73
C TYR A 116 15.19 7.01 4.85
N ALA A 117 15.91 7.44 5.88
CA ALA A 117 17.24 6.93 6.21
C ALA A 117 17.17 6.06 7.48
N LYS A 118 17.66 4.82 7.38
CA LYS A 118 17.88 3.93 8.52
C LYS A 118 19.09 4.40 9.33
N GLY A 119 19.15 4.04 10.61
CA GLY A 119 20.27 4.38 11.49
C GLY A 119 21.63 3.78 11.08
N ASP A 120 21.64 2.76 10.22
CA ASP A 120 22.86 2.19 9.65
C ASP A 120 23.36 2.95 8.42
N GLY A 121 22.64 3.98 7.97
CA GLY A 121 22.95 4.76 6.76
C GLY A 121 22.26 4.25 5.49
N THR A 122 21.46 3.19 5.55
CA THR A 122 20.64 2.74 4.41
C THR A 122 19.62 3.81 4.06
N LYS A 123 19.59 4.24 2.80
CA LYS A 123 18.54 5.11 2.27
C LYS A 123 17.49 4.30 1.54
N LEU A 124 16.23 4.63 1.75
CA LEU A 124 15.08 4.07 1.05
C LEU A 124 14.32 5.20 0.38
N VAL A 125 13.95 5.00 -0.88
CA VAL A 125 13.14 5.94 -1.67
C VAL A 125 11.91 5.19 -2.19
N ARG A 126 10.73 5.79 -2.01
CA ARG A 126 9.48 5.32 -2.58
C ARG A 126 8.92 6.37 -3.51
N ILE A 127 8.53 5.97 -4.71
CA ILE A 127 7.94 6.84 -5.72
C ILE A 127 6.58 6.24 -6.07
N LYS A 128 5.53 6.98 -5.77
CA LYS A 128 4.15 6.62 -6.06
C LYS A 128 3.67 7.45 -7.23
N ASP A 129 3.26 6.76 -8.28
CA ASP A 129 2.75 7.38 -9.49
C ASP A 129 1.28 7.05 -9.67
N PHE A 130 0.48 8.06 -9.94
CA PHE A 130 -0.94 7.92 -10.19
C PHE A 130 -1.21 8.22 -11.66
N TYR A 131 -1.98 7.33 -12.28
CA TYR A 131 -2.36 7.41 -13.70
C TYR A 131 -3.87 7.29 -13.85
N PRO A 132 -4.50 8.00 -14.79
CA PRO A 132 -5.88 7.74 -15.14
C PRO A 132 -6.00 6.41 -15.89
N LYS A 133 -7.11 5.71 -15.69
CA LYS A 133 -7.53 4.55 -16.46
C LYS A 133 -8.73 4.91 -17.34
N ASP A 134 -8.96 4.09 -18.36
CA ASP A 134 -10.09 4.24 -19.29
C ASP A 134 -11.47 4.17 -18.59
N ASP A 135 -11.56 3.54 -17.43
CA ASP A 135 -12.78 3.43 -16.61
C ASP A 135 -13.00 4.61 -15.66
N GLY A 136 -12.16 5.64 -15.75
CA GLY A 136 -12.18 6.82 -14.88
C GLY A 136 -11.54 6.60 -13.50
N ASN A 137 -11.13 5.37 -13.16
CA ASN A 137 -10.41 5.10 -11.91
C ASN A 137 -8.93 5.47 -12.04
N LEU A 138 -8.24 5.53 -10.91
CA LEU A 138 -6.79 5.70 -10.88
C LEU A 138 -6.05 4.35 -10.83
N ALA A 139 -4.93 4.27 -11.53
CA ALA A 139 -3.90 3.26 -11.31
C ALA A 139 -2.83 3.85 -10.40
N LEU A 140 -2.35 3.07 -9.44
CA LEU A 140 -1.15 3.38 -8.69
C LEU A 140 -0.02 2.48 -9.19
N GLU A 141 1.15 3.06 -9.39
CA GLU A 141 2.41 2.35 -9.49
C GLU A 141 3.31 2.76 -8.33
N LEU A 142 3.95 1.78 -7.69
CA LEU A 142 4.88 2.04 -6.60
C LEU A 142 6.24 1.46 -6.93
N VAL A 143 7.23 2.34 -7.07
CA VAL A 143 8.63 1.99 -7.18
C VAL A 143 9.28 2.17 -5.81
N GLU A 144 9.97 1.12 -5.34
CA GLU A 144 10.73 1.15 -4.08
C GLU A 144 12.19 0.84 -4.36
N LEU A 145 13.07 1.76 -3.96
CA LEU A 145 14.51 1.68 -4.16
C LEU A 145 15.24 1.74 -2.82
N VAL A 146 16.36 1.03 -2.73
CA VAL A 146 17.23 1.01 -1.55
C VAL A 146 18.68 1.23 -1.95
N LYS A 147 19.39 2.04 -1.18
CA LYS A 147 20.84 2.27 -1.29
C LYS A 147 21.48 1.97 0.05
N LYS A 148 22.23 0.87 0.11
CA LYS A 148 22.95 0.47 1.33
C LYS A 148 24.19 1.36 1.54
N PRO A 149 24.70 1.48 2.78
CA PRO A 149 25.94 2.19 3.05
C PRO A 149 27.09 1.68 2.16
N GLY A 150 27.80 2.60 1.52
CA GLY A 150 28.89 2.28 0.59
C GLY A 150 28.47 1.77 -0.79
N SER A 151 27.16 1.60 -1.06
CA SER A 151 26.68 1.28 -2.40
C SER A 151 26.68 2.52 -3.29
N ILE A 152 27.14 2.38 -4.53
CA ILE A 152 27.21 3.48 -5.49
C ILE A 152 25.82 3.85 -6.01
N ASN A 153 24.99 2.84 -6.27
CA ASN A 153 23.68 3.01 -6.91
C ASN A 153 22.55 2.52 -6.00
N TYR A 154 21.35 3.04 -6.26
CA TYR A 154 20.10 2.46 -5.79
C TYR A 154 19.82 1.13 -6.51
N VAL A 155 19.17 0.20 -5.81
CA VAL A 155 18.63 -1.03 -6.37
C VAL A 155 17.18 -1.20 -5.96
N PRO A 156 16.36 -1.97 -6.71
CA PRO A 156 15.00 -2.29 -6.30
C PRO A 156 14.96 -2.94 -4.91
N LEU A 157 14.01 -2.50 -4.08
CA LEU A 157 13.77 -3.13 -2.78
C LEU A 157 13.12 -4.50 -2.98
N VAL A 158 13.78 -5.54 -2.47
CA VAL A 158 13.31 -6.93 -2.48
C VAL A 158 13.09 -7.37 -1.04
N ARG A 159 11.92 -7.96 -0.77
CA ARG A 159 11.55 -8.50 0.53
C ARG A 159 11.64 -10.02 0.51
N HIS A 160 12.03 -10.62 1.62
CA HIS A 160 12.08 -12.06 1.77
C HIS A 160 10.72 -12.63 2.21
N PRO A 161 10.18 -13.65 1.52
CA PRO A 161 8.98 -14.31 1.99
C PRO A 161 9.25 -15.08 3.28
N VAL A 162 8.36 -14.95 4.25
CA VAL A 162 8.33 -15.79 5.46
C VAL A 162 7.13 -16.71 5.46
N GLU A 163 7.30 -17.86 6.09
CA GLU A 163 6.22 -18.81 6.29
C GLU A 163 5.56 -18.59 7.66
N VAL A 164 4.24 -18.79 7.72
CA VAL A 164 3.47 -18.77 8.97
C VAL A 164 2.57 -19.99 9.03
N ASP A 165 2.73 -20.82 10.06
CA ASP A 165 1.75 -21.85 10.40
C ASP A 165 0.78 -21.31 11.46
N VAL A 166 -0.50 -21.17 11.11
CA VAL A 166 -1.47 -20.51 11.99
C VAL A 166 -1.82 -21.34 13.25
N LEU A 167 -1.38 -22.59 13.35
CA LEU A 167 -1.54 -23.40 14.57
C LEU A 167 -0.37 -23.19 15.54
N THR A 168 0.86 -23.21 15.02
CA THR A 168 2.08 -23.31 15.84
C THR A 168 2.89 -22.02 15.89
N GLN A 169 2.62 -21.03 15.02
CA GLN A 169 3.39 -19.80 14.97
C GLN A 169 3.24 -18.99 16.27
N GLU A 170 4.39 -18.70 16.88
CA GLU A 170 4.54 -17.75 17.99
C GLU A 170 5.11 -16.42 17.51
N SER A 171 5.13 -15.39 18.37
CA SER A 171 5.78 -14.12 18.02
C SER A 171 7.29 -14.29 17.92
N THR A 172 7.88 -13.78 16.85
CA THR A 172 9.33 -13.78 16.59
C THR A 172 9.82 -12.35 16.36
N SER A 173 11.10 -12.19 16.02
CA SER A 173 11.64 -10.90 15.59
C SER A 173 11.03 -10.38 14.28
N THR A 174 10.44 -11.28 13.47
CA THR A 174 9.93 -10.99 12.12
C THR A 174 8.42 -11.00 12.05
N VAL A 175 7.76 -11.94 12.72
CA VAL A 175 6.29 -12.05 12.72
C VAL A 175 5.76 -11.77 14.12
N ARG A 176 4.85 -10.81 14.24
CA ARG A 176 4.08 -10.56 15.45
C ARG A 176 2.77 -11.33 15.38
N VAL A 177 2.44 -12.02 16.47
CA VAL A 177 1.15 -12.67 16.68
C VAL A 177 0.37 -11.90 17.74
N GLN A 178 -0.82 -11.43 17.40
CA GLN A 178 -1.73 -10.71 18.30
C GLN A 178 -3.08 -11.44 18.39
N GLY A 179 -3.83 -11.19 19.45
CA GLY A 179 -5.18 -11.73 19.63
C GLY A 179 -5.33 -12.70 20.79
N ASN A 180 -6.54 -13.23 20.97
CA ASN A 180 -6.85 -14.18 22.03
C ASN A 180 -6.68 -15.60 21.47
N LEU A 181 -5.81 -16.40 22.11
CA LEU A 181 -5.55 -17.80 21.76
C LEU A 181 -6.82 -18.64 21.54
N ARG A 182 -7.94 -18.26 22.18
CA ARG A 182 -9.20 -19.02 22.15
C ARG A 182 -10.16 -18.66 21.02
N SER A 183 -9.99 -17.52 20.35
CA SER A 183 -10.97 -17.05 19.36
C SER A 183 -10.36 -16.61 18.05
N GLN A 184 -9.31 -15.80 18.10
CA GLN A 184 -8.76 -15.15 16.93
C GLN A 184 -7.28 -14.82 17.14
N LYS A 185 -6.46 -15.15 16.15
CA LYS A 185 -5.05 -14.74 16.04
C LYS A 185 -4.82 -13.93 14.78
N ILE A 186 -4.04 -12.86 14.88
CA ILE A 186 -3.64 -12.00 13.76
C ILE A 186 -2.12 -12.09 13.64
N TYR A 187 -1.64 -12.41 12.45
CA TYR A 187 -0.23 -12.52 12.10
C TYR A 187 0.14 -11.37 11.17
N ARG A 188 1.18 -10.62 11.56
CA ARG A 188 1.71 -9.51 10.76
C ARG A 188 3.22 -9.49 10.84
N VAL A 189 3.89 -9.03 9.79
CA VAL A 189 5.32 -8.70 9.87
C VAL A 189 5.51 -7.54 10.85
N VAL A 190 6.50 -7.65 11.73
CA VAL A 190 6.85 -6.61 12.71
C VAL A 190 7.22 -5.33 11.96
N ALA A 191 6.81 -4.17 12.48
CA ALA A 191 7.00 -2.87 11.81
C ALA A 191 8.43 -2.63 11.30
N LYS A 192 9.45 -2.95 12.11
CA LYS A 192 10.88 -2.79 11.75
C LYS A 192 11.35 -3.70 10.61
N MET A 193 10.59 -4.74 10.28
CA MET A 193 10.91 -5.74 9.26
C MET A 193 10.06 -5.58 7.99
N LYS A 194 9.18 -4.56 7.92
CA LYS A 194 8.27 -4.35 6.77
C LYS A 194 8.99 -4.09 5.44
N ASP A 195 10.22 -3.61 5.48
CA ASP A 195 11.04 -3.40 4.28
C ASP A 195 11.89 -4.60 3.91
N ASP A 196 11.99 -5.59 4.81
CA ASP A 196 12.89 -6.73 4.66
C ASP A 196 12.12 -8.04 4.44
N ALA A 197 10.85 -8.11 4.86
CA ALA A 197 10.05 -9.33 4.81
C ALA A 197 8.55 -9.10 4.58
N TYR A 198 7.88 -10.13 4.06
CA TYR A 198 6.43 -10.24 3.98
C TYR A 198 6.00 -11.70 4.22
N ILE A 199 4.76 -11.96 4.63
CA ILE A 199 4.26 -13.35 4.76
C ILE A 199 4.00 -13.91 3.35
N GLY A 200 4.82 -14.85 2.89
CA GLY A 200 4.73 -15.46 1.56
C GLY A 200 3.87 -16.74 1.52
N VAL A 201 3.94 -17.53 2.60
CA VAL A 201 3.25 -18.82 2.72
C VAL A 201 2.48 -18.88 4.03
N VAL A 202 1.22 -19.33 3.95
CA VAL A 202 0.35 -19.58 5.10
C VAL A 202 0.04 -21.06 5.17
N LYS A 203 0.34 -21.67 6.32
CA LYS A 203 0.14 -23.09 6.59
C LYS A 203 -0.88 -23.30 7.72
N TYR A 204 -1.49 -24.46 7.74
CA TYR A 204 -2.31 -24.96 8.85
C TYR A 204 -1.85 -26.38 9.21
N GLY A 205 -1.15 -26.53 10.33
CA GLY A 205 -0.66 -27.85 10.76
C GLY A 205 0.31 -28.49 9.76
N GLY A 206 1.16 -27.67 9.15
CA GLY A 206 2.13 -28.08 8.12
C GLY A 206 1.60 -28.06 6.68
N GLU A 207 0.29 -28.08 6.45
CA GLU A 207 -0.29 -28.03 5.11
C GLU A 207 -0.37 -26.60 4.58
N ILE A 208 0.02 -26.36 3.33
CA ILE A 208 -0.08 -25.04 2.68
C ILE A 208 -1.55 -24.74 2.38
N VAL A 209 -2.04 -23.61 2.91
CA VAL A 209 -3.39 -23.09 2.66
C VAL A 209 -3.37 -21.97 1.62
N HIS A 210 -2.35 -21.11 1.70
CA HIS A 210 -2.16 -20.00 0.77
C HIS A 210 -0.67 -19.84 0.49
N GLU A 211 -0.33 -19.71 -0.79
CA GLU A 211 1.02 -19.41 -1.24
C GLU A 211 0.93 -18.37 -2.34
N ALA A 212 1.66 -17.27 -2.16
CA ALA A 212 1.87 -16.30 -3.22
C ALA A 212 3.21 -15.61 -2.97
N LEU A 213 4.15 -15.93 -3.84
CA LEU A 213 5.52 -15.44 -3.83
C LEU A 213 5.68 -14.42 -4.96
N SER A 214 5.68 -13.14 -4.63
CA SER A 214 5.84 -12.06 -5.60
C SER A 214 6.56 -10.88 -4.95
N ASN A 215 7.45 -10.26 -5.72
CA ASN A 215 8.15 -9.03 -5.35
C ASN A 215 7.21 -7.81 -5.30
N ASP A 216 5.97 -7.96 -5.78
CA ASP A 216 4.96 -6.91 -5.78
C ASP A 216 4.15 -6.89 -4.49
N ILE A 217 4.32 -7.89 -3.62
CA ILE A 217 3.66 -7.91 -2.31
C ILE A 217 4.39 -6.94 -1.37
N LEU A 218 3.68 -5.91 -0.90
CA LEU A 218 4.15 -4.97 0.10
C LEU A 218 3.98 -5.53 1.51
N ALA A 219 2.82 -6.12 1.76
CA ALA A 219 2.46 -6.66 3.06
C ALA A 219 1.39 -7.73 2.91
N ARG A 220 1.36 -8.65 3.87
CA ARG A 220 0.28 -9.60 4.03
C ARG A 220 -0.08 -9.72 5.51
N ASN A 221 -1.37 -9.60 5.79
CA ASN A 221 -1.94 -9.82 7.12
C ASN A 221 -2.76 -11.10 7.08
N VAL A 222 -2.57 -11.97 8.07
CA VAL A 222 -3.32 -13.22 8.18
C VAL A 222 -4.13 -13.19 9.46
N THR A 223 -5.41 -13.51 9.39
CA THR A 223 -6.28 -13.66 10.56
C THR A 223 -6.80 -15.08 10.60
N PHE A 224 -6.57 -15.78 11.70
CA PHE A 224 -7.07 -17.12 11.95
C PHE A 224 -8.17 -17.08 13.02
N ASN A 225 -9.38 -17.49 12.66
CA ASN A 225 -10.53 -17.58 13.54
C ASN A 225 -10.81 -19.05 13.86
N VAL A 226 -10.88 -19.39 15.15
CA VAL A 226 -11.03 -20.79 15.61
C VAL A 226 -12.51 -21.16 15.85
N LEU A 227 -13.37 -20.17 16.08
CA LEU A 227 -14.73 -20.41 16.58
C LEU A 227 -15.67 -20.99 15.51
N LYS A 228 -16.44 -22.01 15.91
CA LYS A 228 -17.45 -22.80 15.16
C LYS A 228 -16.90 -23.52 13.92
N GLN A 229 -16.30 -22.78 12.99
CA GLN A 229 -15.70 -23.31 11.78
C GLN A 229 -14.38 -22.58 11.51
N PRO A 230 -13.22 -23.25 11.64
CA PRO A 230 -11.92 -22.64 11.44
C PRO A 230 -11.85 -21.91 10.10
N THR A 231 -11.48 -20.63 10.15
CA THR A 231 -11.42 -19.74 8.99
C THR A 231 -10.09 -19.00 8.98
N ILE A 232 -9.43 -18.96 7.82
CA ILE A 232 -8.21 -18.17 7.60
C ILE A 232 -8.55 -17.05 6.62
N LEU A 233 -8.34 -15.80 7.02
CA LEU A 233 -8.48 -14.63 6.18
C LEU A 233 -7.09 -14.11 5.83
N VAL A 234 -6.82 -13.91 4.55
CA VAL A 234 -5.56 -13.39 4.04
C VAL A 234 -5.85 -12.06 3.34
N LYS A 235 -5.24 -10.98 3.83
CA LYS A 235 -5.25 -9.67 3.15
C LYS A 235 -3.86 -9.39 2.60
N THR A 236 -3.74 -9.34 1.27
CA THR A 236 -2.50 -9.07 0.56
C THR A 236 -2.54 -7.66 0.00
N TYR A 237 -1.52 -6.84 0.25
CA TYR A 237 -1.37 -5.48 -0.27
C TYR A 237 -0.26 -5.47 -1.32
N MET A 238 -0.58 -4.99 -2.51
CA MET A 238 0.29 -5.02 -3.68
C MET A 238 0.87 -3.63 -3.98
N LYS A 239 2.00 -3.58 -4.71
CA LYS A 239 2.65 -2.35 -5.17
C LYS A 239 1.75 -1.47 -6.03
N ASN A 240 0.87 -2.08 -6.82
CA ASN A 240 -0.06 -1.36 -7.69
C ASN A 240 -1.30 -0.77 -6.98
N GLY A 241 -1.29 -0.72 -5.64
CA GLY A 241 -2.42 -0.22 -4.84
C GLY A 241 -3.59 -1.19 -4.70
N VAL A 242 -3.49 -2.39 -5.30
CA VAL A 242 -4.50 -3.43 -5.17
C VAL A 242 -4.38 -4.15 -3.84
N CYS A 243 -5.53 -4.51 -3.27
CA CYS A 243 -5.64 -5.40 -2.14
C CYS A 243 -6.54 -6.58 -2.42
N ILE A 244 -6.00 -7.77 -2.15
CA ILE A 244 -6.68 -9.04 -2.35
C ILE A 244 -7.08 -9.59 -0.98
N HIS A 245 -8.36 -9.87 -0.81
CA HIS A 245 -8.95 -10.45 0.39
C HIS A 245 -9.38 -11.88 0.07
N SER A 246 -8.59 -12.85 0.51
CA SER A 246 -8.89 -14.28 0.31
C SER A 246 -9.40 -14.88 1.62
N LYS A 247 -10.51 -15.60 1.58
CA LYS A 247 -11.11 -16.31 2.72
C LYS A 247 -11.07 -17.81 2.47
N TYR A 248 -10.47 -18.51 3.43
CA TYR A 248 -10.35 -19.95 3.46
C TYR A 248 -11.15 -20.53 4.62
N GLN A 249 -11.85 -21.63 4.39
CA GLN A 249 -12.71 -22.27 5.38
C GLN A 249 -12.39 -23.76 5.46
N SER A 250 -12.31 -24.30 6.67
CA SER A 250 -12.09 -25.74 6.87
C SER A 250 -13.31 -26.55 6.46
N SER A 251 -13.10 -27.60 5.66
CA SER A 251 -14.09 -28.63 5.40
C SER A 251 -14.13 -29.66 6.55
N ASP A 252 -15.34 -30.09 6.95
CA ASP A 252 -15.53 -31.01 8.07
C ASP A 252 -14.92 -32.41 7.81
N TYR A 253 -14.83 -32.81 6.54
CA TYR A 253 -14.43 -34.17 6.16
C TYR A 253 -12.93 -34.41 6.19
N ASN A 254 -12.12 -33.41 5.80
CA ASN A 254 -10.68 -33.63 5.55
C ASN A 254 -9.75 -32.69 6.32
N ARG A 255 -10.28 -31.77 7.14
CA ARG A 255 -9.49 -30.71 7.81
C ARG A 255 -8.65 -29.86 6.83
N ARG A 256 -9.01 -29.87 5.55
CA ARG A 256 -8.40 -29.05 4.52
C ARG A 256 -9.12 -27.71 4.45
N PHE A 257 -8.34 -26.67 4.21
CA PHE A 257 -8.87 -25.35 3.95
C PHE A 257 -9.09 -25.17 2.46
N GLU A 258 -10.28 -24.71 2.11
CA GLU A 258 -10.66 -24.40 0.73
C GLU A 258 -10.89 -22.89 0.60
N LEU A 259 -10.47 -22.33 -0.54
CA LEU A 259 -10.76 -20.94 -0.88
C LEU A 259 -12.27 -20.83 -1.18
N VAL A 260 -13.01 -20.15 -0.30
CA VAL A 260 -14.46 -19.99 -0.44
C VAL A 260 -14.85 -18.63 -0.99
N HIS A 261 -13.95 -17.64 -0.90
CA HIS A 261 -14.19 -16.30 -1.40
C HIS A 261 -12.87 -15.58 -1.65
N GLU A 262 -12.81 -14.84 -2.74
CA GLU A 262 -11.73 -13.92 -3.06
C GLU A 262 -12.31 -12.64 -3.64
N GLU A 263 -11.87 -11.51 -3.11
CA GLU A 263 -12.27 -10.18 -3.56
C GLU A 263 -11.03 -9.32 -3.78
N THR A 264 -11.04 -8.53 -4.85
CA THR A 264 -9.98 -7.58 -5.18
C THR A 264 -10.52 -6.16 -5.06
N ARG A 265 -9.83 -5.30 -4.29
CA ARG A 265 -10.19 -3.88 -4.11
C ARG A 265 -9.01 -2.98 -4.49
N SER A 266 -9.29 -1.84 -5.12
CA SER A 266 -8.30 -0.77 -5.31
C SER A 266 -8.36 0.20 -4.13
N TYR A 267 -7.20 0.62 -3.60
CA TYR A 267 -7.10 1.68 -2.58
C TYR A 267 -6.58 3.01 -3.13
N THR A 268 -6.63 3.14 -4.45
CA THR A 268 -6.31 4.35 -5.20
C THR A 268 -7.43 5.37 -5.15
#